data_AF-A0A945BMQ6-F1
#
_entry.id   AF-A0A945BMQ6-F1
#
_cell.length_a   1.000
_cell.length_b   1.000
_cell.length_c   1.000
_cell.angle_alpha   90.00
_cell.angle_beta   90.00
_cell.angle_gamma   90.00
#
_symmetry.space_group_name_H-M   'P 1'
#
loop_
_entity.id
_entity.type
_entity.pdbx_description
1 polymer ?
#
loop_
_entity_poly.entity_id
_entity_poly.type
_entity_poly.pdbx_seq_one_letter_code
_entity_poly.pdbx_strand_id
1 'polypeptide(L)' 'VGALLTGCFFWEGNAETFKVGGQLWVQLKSVLFTIVWSGVVSFAAFKVAGLLTGGCRVGEDDEDQGLDLNSHGESGYSS' A
#
# COMPACT_ATOMS: atom_id res chain seq x y z
N VAL A 1 5.22 -11.65 -1.89
CA VAL A 1 6.00 -12.92 -1.82
C VAL A 1 5.20 -14.06 -1.22
N GLY A 2 4.67 -13.95 0.01
CA GLY A 2 3.89 -15.03 0.66
C GLY A 2 2.70 -15.58 -0.17
N ALA A 3 1.91 -14.70 -0.82
CA ALA A 3 0.78 -15.11 -1.65
C ALA A 3 1.17 -16.02 -2.83
N LEU A 4 2.37 -15.84 -3.41
CA LEU A 4 2.87 -16.72 -4.47
C LEU A 4 3.33 -18.06 -3.91
N LEU A 5 3.94 -18.08 -2.72
CA LEU A 5 4.33 -19.32 -2.04
C LEU A 5 3.11 -20.15 -1.63
N THR A 6 1.97 -19.53 -1.33
CA THR A 6 0.70 -20.24 -1.17
C THR A 6 0.32 -21.00 -2.45
N GLY A 7 0.64 -20.46 -3.63
CA GLY A 7 0.44 -21.18 -4.90
C GLY A 7 1.34 -22.42 -5.04
N CYS A 8 2.55 -22.40 -4.46
CA CYS A 8 3.49 -23.53 -4.51
C CYS A 8 3.17 -24.62 -3.49
N PHE A 9 2.84 -24.23 -2.25
CA PHE A 9 2.86 -25.13 -1.09
C PHE A 9 1.47 -25.48 -0.54
N PHE A 10 0.40 -24.83 -1.02
CA PHE A 10 -0.95 -25.21 -0.62
C PHE A 10 -1.23 -26.65 -1.06
N TRP A 11 -1.82 -27.48 -0.21
CA TRP A 11 -2.18 -28.86 -0.57
C TRP A 11 -3.56 -29.17 -0.02
N GLU A 12 -4.47 -29.59 -0.89
CA GLU A 12 -5.89 -29.80 -0.56
C GLU A 12 -6.21 -31.28 -0.25
N GLY A 13 -5.19 -32.13 -0.07
CA GLY A 13 -5.39 -33.57 0.23
C GLY A 13 -5.83 -34.44 -0.95
N ASN A 14 -6.24 -33.85 -2.08
CA ASN A 14 -6.65 -34.54 -3.31
C ASN A 14 -5.65 -34.27 -4.44
N ALA A 15 -4.93 -35.31 -4.88
CA ALA A 15 -3.86 -35.21 -5.88
C ALA A 15 -4.38 -34.95 -7.31
N GLU A 16 -5.64 -35.29 -7.61
CA GLU A 16 -6.19 -35.10 -8.97
C GLU A 16 -6.51 -33.63 -9.28
N THR A 17 -6.77 -32.84 -8.23
CA THR A 17 -7.05 -31.40 -8.34
C THR A 17 -5.79 -30.54 -8.19
N PHE A 18 -4.71 -31.09 -7.61
CA PHE A 18 -3.52 -30.31 -7.29
C PHE A 18 -2.59 -30.12 -8.50
N LYS A 19 -2.87 -29.10 -9.31
CA LYS A 19 -1.95 -28.61 -10.34
C LYS A 19 -1.24 -27.36 -9.82
N VAL A 20 0.00 -27.51 -9.35
CA VAL A 20 0.87 -26.41 -8.88
C VAL A 20 0.89 -25.23 -9.86
N GLY A 21 0.98 -25.52 -11.17
CA GLY A 21 0.96 -24.47 -12.20
C GLY A 21 -0.37 -23.69 -12.25
N GLY A 22 -1.50 -24.35 -12.03
CA GLY A 22 -2.81 -23.70 -11.97
C GLY A 22 -2.96 -22.84 -10.72
N GLN A 23 -2.56 -23.36 -9.56
CA GLN A 23 -2.62 -22.63 -8.29
C GLN A 23 -1.70 -21.39 -8.29
N LEU A 24 -0.50 -21.50 -8.85
CA LEU A 24 0.41 -20.37 -9.03
C LEU A 24 -0.15 -19.30 -9.96
N TRP A 25 -0.81 -19.70 -11.06
CA TRP A 25 -1.42 -18.76 -11.98
C TRP A 25 -2.57 -17.98 -11.34
N VAL A 26 -3.41 -18.66 -10.54
CA VAL A 26 -4.49 -18.02 -9.78
C VAL A 26 -3.93 -17.00 -8.78
N GLN A 27 -2.89 -17.36 -8.04
CA GLN A 27 -2.26 -16.46 -7.07
C GLN A 27 -1.51 -15.29 -7.74
N LEU A 28 -0.95 -15.50 -8.92
CA LEU A 28 -0.35 -14.41 -9.68
C LEU A 28 -1.41 -13.38 -10.10
N LYS A 29 -2.56 -13.84 -10.61
CA LYS A 29 -3.67 -12.95 -10.99
C LYS A 29 -4.22 -12.18 -9.79
N SER A 30 -4.34 -12.83 -8.62
CA SER A 30 -4.84 -12.16 -7.41
C SER A 30 -3.89 -11.06 -6.96
N VAL A 31 -2.57 -11.30 -6.96
CA VAL A 31 -1.55 -10.30 -6.60
C VAL A 31 -1.55 -9.12 -7.57
N LEU A 32 -1.60 -9.39 -8.88
CA LEU A 32 -1.67 -8.31 -9.87
C LEU A 32 -2.94 -7.47 -9.71
N PHE A 33 -4.08 -8.12 -9.45
CA PHE A 33 -5.33 -7.43 -9.20
C PHE A 33 -5.26 -6.54 -7.96
N THR A 34 -4.71 -7.02 -6.84
CA THR A 34 -4.61 -6.23 -5.62
C THR A 34 -3.64 -5.06 -5.76
N ILE A 35 -2.53 -5.22 -6.51
CA ILE A 35 -1.62 -4.11 -6.83
C ILE A 35 -2.35 -3.03 -7.62
N VAL A 36 -3.04 -3.41 -8.70
CA VAL A 36 -3.77 -2.45 -9.55
C VAL A 36 -4.88 -1.78 -8.75
N TRP A 37 -5.68 -2.54 -8.01
CA TRP A 37 -6.77 -2.01 -7.21
C TRP A 37 -6.27 -1.04 -6.14
N SER A 38 -5.28 -1.45 -5.34
CA SER A 38 -4.69 -0.59 -4.31
C SER A 38 -4.10 0.68 -4.91
N GLY A 39 -3.37 0.56 -6.02
CA GLY A 39 -2.77 1.71 -6.71
C GLY A 39 -3.81 2.70 -7.24
N VAL A 40 -4.82 2.20 -7.96
CA VAL A 40 -5.88 3.04 -8.56
C VAL A 40 -6.74 3.70 -7.48
N VAL A 41 -7.19 2.93 -6.49
CA VAL A 41 -8.04 3.47 -5.41
C VAL A 41 -7.27 4.49 -4.58
N SER A 42 -6.01 4.19 -4.20
CA SER A 42 -5.20 5.15 -3.46
C SER A 42 -4.92 6.40 -4.27
N PHE A 43 -4.60 6.27 -5.56
CA PHE A 43 -4.41 7.43 -6.44
C PHE A 43 -5.66 8.31 -6.53
N ALA A 44 -6.83 7.70 -6.74
CA ALA A 44 -8.09 8.43 -6.79
C ALA A 44 -8.37 9.12 -5.45
N ALA A 45 -8.19 8.42 -4.33
CA ALA A 45 -8.39 8.96 -2.99
C ALA A 45 -7.46 10.15 -2.71
N PHE A 46 -6.16 10.03 -2.98
CA PHE A 46 -5.19 11.12 -2.80
C PHE A 46 -5.45 12.30 -3.73
N LYS A 47 -5.92 12.05 -4.96
CA LYS A 47 -6.32 13.13 -5.87
C LYS A 47 -7.51 13.90 -5.33
N VAL A 48 -8.54 13.22 -4.85
CA VAL A 48 -9.71 13.86 -4.25
C VAL A 48 -9.33 14.59 -2.96
N ALA A 49 -8.57 13.94 -2.07
CA ALA A 49 -8.10 14.55 -0.83
C ALA A 49 -7.29 15.82 -1.10
N GLY A 50 -6.30 15.76 -2.00
CA GLY A 50 -5.48 16.92 -2.35
C GLY A 50 -6.27 18.06 -2.99
N LEU A 51 -7.32 17.77 -3.75
CA LEU A 51 -8.23 18.79 -4.27
C LEU A 51 -9.06 19.46 -3.17
N LEU A 52 -9.44 18.71 -2.12
CA LEU A 52 -10.26 19.22 -1.02
C LEU A 52 -9.44 19.94 0.06
N THR A 53 -8.21 19.50 0.33
CA THR A 53 -7.35 20.03 1.41
C THR A 53 -6.30 21.02 0.91
N GLY A 54 -6.17 21.22 -0.41
CA GLY A 54 -5.15 22.09 -1.00
C GLY A 54 -3.76 21.44 -1.09
N GLY A 55 -3.63 20.16 -0.74
CA GLY A 55 -2.38 19.40 -0.78
C GLY A 55 -2.41 18.20 0.17
N CYS A 56 -1.72 17.11 -0.17
CA CYS A 56 -1.51 15.94 0.72
C CYS A 56 -0.13 15.94 1.40
N ARG A 57 0.76 16.86 1.01
CA ARG A 57 2.09 17.05 1.58
C ARG A 57 2.22 18.52 2.00
N VAL A 58 2.89 18.74 3.10
CA VAL A 58 3.13 20.07 3.68
C VAL A 58 4.07 20.85 2.77
N GLY A 59 4.11 22.18 2.87
CA GLY A 59 5.03 22.99 2.10
C GLY A 59 6.48 22.65 2.43
N GLU A 60 7.39 22.82 1.47
CA GLU A 60 8.82 22.53 1.65
C GLU A 60 9.44 23.37 2.78
N ASP A 61 8.92 24.60 2.98
CA ASP A 61 9.30 25.51 4.06
C ASP A 61 8.83 25.02 5.45
N ASP A 62 7.63 24.45 5.55
CA ASP A 62 7.11 23.80 6.75
C ASP A 62 7.86 22.50 7.09
N GLU A 63 8.32 21.76 6.07
CA GLU A 63 9.17 20.58 6.26
C GLU A 63 10.56 20.96 6.80
N ASP A 64 11.13 22.10 6.37
CA ASP A 64 12.46 22.60 6.81
C ASP A 64 12.44 23.19 8.23
N GLN A 65 11.39 23.95 8.58
CA GLN A 65 11.23 24.53 9.93
C GLN A 65 10.82 23.49 10.99
N GLY A 66 10.38 22.31 10.55
CA GLY A 66 9.96 21.20 11.40
C GLY A 66 8.47 21.23 11.73
N LEU A 67 7.82 20.07 11.53
CA LEU A 67 6.37 19.91 11.72
C LEU A 67 5.93 20.08 13.18
N ASP A 68 6.77 19.75 14.16
CA ASP A 68 6.45 19.97 15.57
C ASP A 68 6.31 21.48 15.88
N LEU A 69 7.18 22.31 15.30
CA LEU A 69 7.15 23.76 15.50
C LEU A 69 5.96 24.40 14.76
N ASN A 70 5.71 23.96 13.52
CA ASN A 70 4.75 24.62 12.63
C ASN A 70 3.31 24.09 12.77
N SER A 71 3.14 22.77 12.96
CA SER A 71 1.81 22.15 13.10
C SER A 71 1.33 21.99 14.54
N HIS A 72 2.24 21.80 15.50
CA HIS A 72 1.89 21.57 16.90
C HIS A 72 2.31 22.70 17.85
N GLY A 73 3.14 23.65 17.41
CA GLY A 73 3.60 24.78 18.24
C GLY A 73 4.52 24.35 19.39
N GLU A 74 5.05 23.12 19.33
CA GLU A 74 5.90 22.55 20.36
C GLU A 74 7.35 22.55 19.86
N SER A 75 8.25 23.24 20.57
CA SER A 75 9.68 23.03 20.37
C SER A 75 10.06 21.72 21.03
N GLY A 76 10.41 20.71 20.23
CA GLY A 76 10.87 19.40 20.73
C GLY A 76 12.10 19.48 21.65
N TYR A 77 12.76 20.64 21.70
CA TYR A 77 13.78 20.97 22.68
C TYR A 77 13.43 22.26 23.41
N SER A 78 13.18 22.15 24.71
CA SER A 78 13.36 23.23 25.67
C SER A 78 14.60 22.89 26.51
N SER A 79 15.68 23.65 26.28
CA SER A 79 17.06 23.52 26.83
C SER A 79 18.06 22.83 25.90
#